data_AF-A0A7J6QL94-F1
#
_entry.id   AF-A0A7J6QL94-F1
#
_cell.length_a   1.000
_cell.length_b   1.000
_cell.length_c   1.000
_cell.angle_alpha   90.00
_cell.angle_beta   90.00
_cell.angle_gamma   90.00
#
_symmetry.space_group_name_H-M   'P 1'
#
loop_
_entity.id
_entity.type
_entity.pdbx_description
1 polymer ?
#
loop_
_entity_poly.entity_id
_entity_poly.type
_entity_poly.pdbx_seq_one_letter_code
_entity_poly.pdbx_strand_id
1 'polypeptide(L)'
;VPVSVRQRYMFKYAELIRKDMDNLARIVSDELGKTLEDAKGSVFRGLEVVEHSCSVQTIMMGETVQGVANGVDTYSSREPLGVVAGICPFNFPAMIPMWMFPLAVTTGNT
;
A
#
# COMPACT_ATOMS: atom_id res chain seq x y z
N VAL A 1 -15.14 1.07 7.43
CA VAL A 1 -15.03 1.80 6.13
C VAL A 1 -14.96 0.78 4.99
N PRO A 2 -15.85 0.83 3.98
CA PRO A 2 -15.86 -0.13 2.87
C PRO A 2 -14.56 -0.16 2.07
N VAL A 3 -14.22 -1.31 1.47
CA VAL A 3 -12.99 -1.52 0.68
C VAL A 3 -12.85 -0.48 -0.44
N SER A 4 -13.94 -0.18 -1.15
CA SER A 4 -13.97 0.81 -2.24
C SER A 4 -13.69 2.24 -1.79
N VAL A 5 -14.04 2.60 -0.54
CA VAL A 5 -13.73 3.92 0.02
C VAL A 5 -12.25 4.00 0.36
N ARG A 6 -11.68 2.96 0.97
CA ARG A 6 -10.23 2.89 1.28
C ARG A 6 -9.38 2.94 0.00
N GLN A 7 -9.83 2.27 -1.06
CA GLN A 7 -9.22 2.33 -2.40
C GLN A 7 -9.14 3.77 -2.93
N ARG A 8 -10.21 4.57 -2.80
CA ARG A 8 -10.23 5.97 -3.26
C ARG A 8 -9.21 6.84 -2.53
N TYR A 9 -8.94 6.55 -1.25
CA TYR A 9 -7.88 7.25 -0.52
C TYR A 9 -6.50 6.97 -1.11
N MET A 10 -6.22 5.72 -1.52
CA MET A 10 -4.94 5.38 -2.17
C MET A 10 -4.82 5.99 -3.56
N PHE A 11 -5.90 6.07 -4.33
CA PHE A 11 -5.88 6.83 -5.59
C PHE A 11 -5.51 8.30 -5.36
N LYS A 12 -6.10 8.92 -4.32
CA LYS A 12 -5.75 10.31 -3.97
C LYS A 12 -4.31 10.43 -3.47
N TYR A 13 -3.84 9.47 -2.69
CA TYR A 13 -2.47 9.46 -2.19
C TYR A 13 -1.45 9.33 -3.33
N ALA A 14 -1.69 8.42 -4.28
CA ALA A 14 -0.87 8.29 -5.49
C ALA A 14 -0.84 9.58 -6.32
N GLU A 15 -1.99 10.25 -6.50
CA GLU A 15 -2.07 11.56 -7.17
C GLU A 15 -1.19 12.61 -6.47
N LEU A 16 -1.27 12.70 -5.14
CA LEU A 16 -0.49 13.65 -4.34
C LEU A 16 1.00 13.37 -4.42
N ILE A 17 1.44 12.11 -4.34
CA ILE A 17 2.86 11.75 -4.51
C ILE A 17 3.36 12.17 -5.89
N ARG A 18 2.59 11.93 -6.97
CA ARG A 18 2.99 12.36 -8.32
C ARG A 18 3.10 13.88 -8.42
N LYS A 19 2.14 14.60 -7.82
CA LYS A 19 2.13 16.07 -7.80
C LYS A 19 3.34 16.64 -7.07
N ASP A 20 3.71 16.06 -5.93
CA ASP A 20 4.77 16.57 -5.07
C ASP A 20 6.12 15.83 -5.24
N MET A 21 6.26 15.05 -6.32
CA MET A 21 7.40 14.17 -6.58
C MET A 21 8.76 14.87 -6.43
N ASP A 22 8.92 16.04 -7.03
CA ASP A 22 10.19 16.77 -7.00
C ASP A 22 10.52 17.31 -5.59
N ASN A 23 9.49 17.72 -4.83
CA ASN A 23 9.68 18.15 -3.45
C ASN A 23 10.02 16.97 -2.53
N LEU A 24 9.35 15.82 -2.70
CA LEU A 24 9.66 14.60 -1.96
C LEU A 24 11.08 14.10 -2.26
N ALA A 25 11.50 14.10 -3.52
CA ALA A 25 12.85 13.73 -3.93
C ALA A 25 13.90 14.65 -3.29
N ARG A 26 13.64 15.96 -3.25
CA ARG A 26 14.52 16.93 -2.58
C ARG A 26 14.65 16.65 -1.09
N ILE A 27 13.53 16.41 -0.38
CA ILE A 27 13.57 16.06 1.06
C ILE A 27 14.41 14.79 1.29
N VAL A 28 14.19 13.74 0.50
CA VAL A 28 14.95 12.49 0.61
C VAL A 28 16.45 12.70 0.32
N SER A 29 16.77 13.53 -0.68
CA SER A 29 18.16 13.88 -1.01
C SER A 29 18.83 14.69 0.10
N ASP A 30 18.14 15.69 0.66
CA ASP A 30 18.62 16.54 1.75
C ASP A 30 18.86 15.73 3.04
N GLU A 31 18.00 14.75 3.34
CA GLU A 31 18.11 13.93 4.55
C GLU A 31 19.15 12.80 4.44
N LEU A 32 19.21 12.12 3.28
CA LEU A 32 20.01 10.91 3.12
C LEU A 32 21.32 11.13 2.36
N GLY A 33 21.47 12.26 1.68
CA GLY A 33 22.64 12.58 0.85
C GLY A 33 22.68 11.83 -0.50
N LYS A 34 21.56 11.23 -0.94
CA LYS A 34 21.46 10.61 -2.26
C LYS A 34 21.39 11.68 -3.35
N THR A 35 21.77 11.32 -4.57
CA THR A 35 21.51 12.18 -5.75
C THR A 35 20.00 12.41 -5.90
N LEU A 36 19.60 13.54 -6.47
CA LEU A 36 18.19 13.83 -6.71
C LEU A 36 17.52 12.78 -7.62
N GLU A 37 18.27 12.22 -8.57
CA GLU A 37 17.78 11.16 -9.47
C GLU A 37 17.50 9.87 -8.69
N ASP A 38 18.43 9.43 -7.84
CA ASP A 38 18.24 8.25 -6.99
C ASP A 38 17.10 8.47 -5.98
N ALA A 39 16.99 9.67 -5.43
CA ALA A 39 15.92 10.03 -4.51
C ALA A 39 14.54 9.99 -5.19
N LYS A 40 14.43 10.55 -6.40
CA LYS A 40 13.21 10.49 -7.22
C LYS A 40 12.86 9.06 -7.59
N GLY A 41 13.85 8.25 -7.98
CA GLY A 41 13.69 6.81 -8.21
C GLY A 41 13.15 6.10 -6.97
N SER A 42 13.70 6.39 -5.79
CA SER A 42 13.22 5.81 -4.53
C SER A 42 11.76 6.15 -4.22
N VAL A 43 11.34 7.41 -4.42
CA VAL A 43 9.95 7.82 -4.20
C VAL A 43 9.04 7.12 -5.21
N PHE A 44 9.47 7.06 -6.48
CA PHE A 44 8.72 6.38 -7.55
C PHE A 44 8.50 4.89 -7.27
N ARG A 45 9.52 4.17 -6.78
CA ARG A 45 9.37 2.75 -6.38
C ARG A 45 8.40 2.55 -5.21
N GLY A 46 8.27 3.53 -4.33
CA GLY A 46 7.24 3.51 -3.29
C GLY A 46 5.84 3.78 -3.85
N LEU A 47 5.72 4.72 -4.79
CA LEU A 47 4.48 5.01 -5.51
C LEU A 47 3.91 3.78 -6.22
N GLU A 48 4.75 2.95 -6.84
CA GLU A 48 4.30 1.70 -7.48
C GLU A 48 3.55 0.77 -6.50
N VAL A 49 3.95 0.73 -5.22
CA VAL A 49 3.25 -0.07 -4.20
C VAL A 49 1.94 0.58 -3.77
N VAL A 50 1.90 1.91 -3.71
CA VAL A 50 0.64 2.64 -3.49
C VAL A 50 -0.34 2.35 -4.64
N GLU A 51 0.13 2.38 -5.89
CA GLU A 51 -0.68 2.05 -7.07
C GLU A 51 -1.15 0.59 -7.04
N HIS A 52 -0.28 -0.34 -6.64
CA HIS A 52 -0.66 -1.74 -6.44
C HIS A 52 -1.77 -1.88 -5.38
N SER A 53 -1.68 -1.15 -4.27
CA SER A 53 -2.71 -1.15 -3.22
C SER A 53 -4.07 -0.64 -3.72
N CYS A 54 -4.11 0.13 -4.81
CA CYS A 54 -5.38 0.52 -5.45
C CYS A 54 -6.12 -0.67 -6.06
N SER A 55 -5.49 -1.83 -6.21
CA SER A 55 -6.14 -3.10 -6.60
C SER A 55 -6.72 -3.86 -5.39
N VAL A 56 -6.90 -3.22 -4.22
CA VAL A 56 -7.33 -3.89 -2.98
C VAL A 56 -8.60 -4.73 -3.10
N GLN A 57 -9.52 -4.38 -4.00
CA GLN A 57 -10.77 -5.12 -4.15
C GLN A 57 -10.52 -6.57 -4.53
N THR A 58 -9.64 -6.82 -5.50
CA THR A 58 -9.28 -8.17 -5.91
C THR A 58 -8.38 -8.85 -4.88
N ILE A 59 -7.50 -8.09 -4.22
CA ILE A 59 -6.62 -8.58 -3.14
C ILE A 59 -7.42 -9.09 -1.92
N MET A 60 -8.58 -8.48 -1.63
CA MET A 60 -9.42 -8.82 -0.47
C MET A 60 -10.47 -9.89 -0.77
N MET A 61 -10.56 -10.39 -2.01
CA MET A 61 -11.49 -11.48 -2.32
C MET A 61 -11.13 -12.74 -1.53
N GLY A 62 -12.14 -13.35 -0.93
CA GLY A 62 -12.06 -14.73 -0.45
C GLY A 62 -12.33 -15.73 -1.57
N GLU A 63 -12.39 -17.00 -1.20
CA GLU A 63 -12.62 -18.11 -2.11
C GLU A 63 -13.89 -18.85 -1.69
N THR A 64 -14.60 -19.45 -2.66
CA THR A 64 -15.81 -20.23 -2.41
C THR A 64 -15.74 -21.53 -3.19
N VAL A 65 -16.13 -22.63 -2.55
CA VAL A 65 -16.30 -23.94 -3.20
C VAL A 65 -17.68 -24.48 -2.85
N GLN A 66 -18.47 -24.79 -3.87
CA GLN A 66 -19.79 -25.38 -3.69
C GLN A 66 -19.72 -26.91 -3.65
N GLY A 67 -20.57 -27.53 -2.84
CA GLY A 67 -20.73 -28.99 -2.82
C GLY A 67 -19.48 -29.75 -2.38
N VAL A 68 -18.72 -29.23 -1.41
CA VAL A 68 -17.58 -29.96 -0.83
C VAL A 68 -18.02 -31.25 -0.12
N ALA A 69 -19.27 -31.30 0.32
CA ALA A 69 -19.99 -32.49 0.77
C ALA A 69 -21.51 -32.31 0.54
N ASN A 70 -22.29 -33.35 0.79
CA ASN A 70 -23.75 -33.30 0.61
C ASN A 70 -24.37 -32.20 1.49
N GLY A 71 -24.92 -31.16 0.87
CA GLY A 71 -25.50 -30.01 1.56
C GLY A 71 -24.48 -29.08 2.22
N VAL A 72 -23.20 -29.13 1.83
CA VAL A 72 -22.13 -28.30 2.42
C VAL A 72 -21.40 -27.52 1.35
N ASP A 73 -21.39 -26.20 1.52
CA ASP A 73 -20.56 -25.25 0.78
C ASP A 73 -19.50 -24.65 1.72
N THR A 74 -18.38 -24.20 1.17
CA THR A 74 -17.34 -23.48 1.91
C THR A 74 -17.09 -22.12 1.31
N TYR A 75 -16.77 -21.15 2.16
CA TYR A 75 -16.26 -19.86 1.77
C TYR A 75 -15.16 -19.41 2.73
N SER A 76 -14.30 -18.52 2.27
CA SER A 76 -13.34 -17.80 3.09
C SER A 76 -13.58 -16.29 2.95
N SER A 77 -13.18 -15.53 3.98
CA SER A 77 -13.11 -14.08 3.93
C SER A 77 -11.72 -13.63 4.36
N ARG A 78 -11.31 -12.45 3.89
CA ARG A 78 -10.09 -11.78 4.33
C ARG A 78 -10.47 -10.59 5.20
N GLU A 79 -10.05 -10.63 6.46
CA GLU A 79 -10.31 -9.59 7.44
C GLU A 79 -9.00 -8.91 7.86
N PRO A 80 -9.03 -7.61 8.21
CA PRO A 80 -7.87 -6.95 8.81
C PRO A 80 -7.53 -7.58 10.17
N LEU A 81 -6.23 -7.61 10.51
CA LEU A 81 -5.74 -8.12 11.79
C LEU A 81 -5.93 -7.11 12.93
N GLY A 82 -6.00 -5.82 12.61
CA GLY A 82 -6.14 -4.73 13.57
C GLY A 82 -4.96 -3.79 13.50
N VAL A 83 -4.20 -3.69 14.59
CA VAL A 83 -3.05 -2.78 14.69
C VAL A 83 -1.80 -3.42 14.12
N VAL A 84 -1.08 -2.70 13.25
CA VAL A 84 0.22 -3.11 12.73
C VAL A 84 1.27 -2.04 12.95
N ALA A 85 2.51 -2.45 13.23
CA ALA A 85 3.64 -1.54 13.42
C ALA A 85 4.69 -1.76 12.33
N GLY A 86 5.17 -0.66 11.75
CA GLY A 86 6.26 -0.68 10.77
C GLY A 86 7.53 -0.02 11.30
N ILE A 87 8.64 -0.74 11.26
CA ILE A 87 9.97 -0.22 11.63
C ILE A 87 10.82 -0.20 10.37
N CYS A 88 11.18 0.99 9.91
CA CYS A 88 11.87 1.19 8.65
C CYS A 88 13.34 1.58 8.87
N PRO A 89 14.28 1.06 8.06
CA PRO A 89 15.67 1.49 8.11
C PRO A 89 15.85 2.85 7.42
N PHE A 90 16.97 3.51 7.72
CA PHE A 90 17.26 4.87 7.24
C PHE A 90 17.53 4.96 5.73
N ASN A 91 17.97 3.88 5.08
CA ASN A 91 18.54 3.93 3.73
C ASN A 91 17.50 4.17 2.62
N PHE A 92 16.20 4.04 2.91
CA PHE A 92 15.12 4.34 1.98
C PHE A 92 13.89 4.90 2.70
N PRO A 93 13.95 6.17 3.13
CA PRO A 93 12.98 6.75 4.06
C PRO A 93 11.60 7.00 3.43
N ALA A 94 11.49 6.98 2.10
CA ALA A 94 10.20 7.04 1.40
C ALA A 94 9.72 5.65 0.96
N MET A 95 10.58 4.88 0.30
CA MET A 95 10.22 3.61 -0.35
C MET A 95 9.77 2.54 0.64
N ILE A 96 10.55 2.28 1.70
CA ILE A 96 10.26 1.17 2.62
C ILE A 96 8.97 1.45 3.43
N PRO A 97 8.73 2.66 3.97
CA PRO A 97 7.42 2.94 4.58
C PRO A 97 6.25 2.73 3.61
N MET A 98 6.39 3.15 2.35
CA MET A 98 5.37 2.93 1.32
C MET A 98 5.18 1.46 0.93
N TRP A 99 6.11 0.57 1.27
CA TRP A 99 5.91 -0.87 1.14
C TRP A 99 5.04 -1.47 2.25
N MET A 100 4.89 -0.75 3.36
CA MET A 100 4.22 -1.25 4.56
C MET A 100 2.82 -0.66 4.71
N PHE A 101 2.73 0.64 5.01
CA PHE A 101 1.48 1.24 5.47
C PHE A 101 0.40 1.31 4.37
N PRO A 102 0.70 1.53 3.07
CA PRO A 102 -0.37 1.62 2.06
C PRO A 102 -1.16 0.31 1.98
N LEU A 103 -0.48 -0.84 1.95
CA LEU A 103 -1.17 -2.14 1.94
C LEU A 103 -1.92 -2.40 3.25
N ALA A 104 -1.29 -2.11 4.40
CA ALA A 104 -1.93 -2.29 5.70
C ALA A 104 -3.23 -1.47 5.84
N VAL A 105 -3.16 -0.17 5.58
CA VAL A 105 -4.30 0.75 5.70
C VAL A 105 -5.39 0.40 4.69
N THR A 106 -5.01 0.07 3.46
CA THR A 106 -6.00 -0.23 2.41
C THR A 106 -6.73 -1.55 2.66
N THR A 107 -6.06 -2.54 3.25
CA THR A 107 -6.69 -3.80 3.69
C THR A 107 -7.55 -3.64 4.95
N GLY A 108 -7.47 -2.49 5.64
CA GLY A 108 -8.34 -2.11 6.75
C GLY A 108 -7.68 -2.16 8.13
N ASN A 109 -6.36 -2.32 8.19
CA ASN A 109 -5.57 -2.22 9.41
C ASN A 109 -5.31 -0.76 9.78
N THR A 110 -4.83 -0.54 11.00
CA THR A 110 -4.31 0.75 11.49
C THR A 110 -2.84 0.64 11.80
#